data_AF-A0A7Z7FKN6-F1
#
_entry.id   AF-A0A7Z7FKN6-F1
#
_cell.length_a   1.000
_cell.length_b   1.000
_cell.length_c   1.000
_cell.angle_alpha   90.00
_cell.angle_beta   90.00
_cell.angle_gamma   90.00
#
_symmetry.space_group_name_H-M   'P 1'
#
loop_
_entity.id
_entity.type
_entity.pdbx_description
1 polymer ?
#
loop_
_entity_poly.entity_id
_entity_poly.type
_entity_poly.pdbx_seq_one_letter_code
_entity_poly.pdbx_strand_id
1 'polypeptide(L)'
;MSTLHVNGREHTVDVAPDTPILWALRDTLGMTGTKFGCGAALCGACTVHLDGQAIRSCVTPISAAQGRQITTIEAATDGSG
;
A
#
# COMPACT_ATOMS: atom_id res chain seq x y z
N MET A 1 -13.41 8.82 2.79
CA MET A 1 -12.49 8.41 3.88
C MET A 1 -12.52 6.90 4.13
N SER A 2 -11.36 6.25 4.03
CA SER A 2 -11.12 4.84 4.39
C SER A 2 -10.00 4.77 5.44
N THR A 3 -10.11 3.87 6.41
CA THR A 3 -9.04 3.58 7.37
C THR A 3 -8.21 2.39 6.87
N LEU A 4 -6.89 2.56 6.82
CA LEU A 4 -5.92 1.56 6.43
C LEU A 4 -4.97 1.26 7.59
N HIS A 5 -4.58 0.00 7.74
CA HIS A 5 -3.51 -0.39 8.66
C HIS A 5 -2.23 -0.57 7.84
N VAL A 6 -1.29 0.36 7.94
CA VAL A 6 -0.03 0.34 7.17
C VAL A 6 1.14 0.32 8.15
N ASN A 7 2.04 -0.66 8.01
CA ASN A 7 3.22 -0.83 8.87
C ASN A 7 2.89 -0.78 10.38
N GLY A 8 1.81 -1.44 10.79
CA GLY A 8 1.34 -1.50 12.18
C GLY A 8 0.67 -0.22 12.70
N ARG A 9 0.41 0.79 11.85
CA ARG A 9 -0.24 2.06 12.23
C ARG A 9 -1.52 2.28 11.44
N GLU A 10 -2.51 2.85 12.09
CA GLU A 10 -3.75 3.27 11.42
C GLU A 10 -3.56 4.61 10.70
N HIS A 11 -4.06 4.67 9.47
CA HIS A 11 -4.05 5.84 8.62
C HIS A 11 -5.42 6.07 8.01
N THR A 12 -5.97 7.28 8.18
CA THR A 12 -7.18 7.68 7.47
C THR A 12 -6.79 8.35 6.16
N VAL A 13 -7.29 7.82 5.05
CA VAL A 13 -7.07 8.38 3.70
C VAL A 13 -8.40 8.80 3.09
N ASP A 14 -8.41 9.93 2.37
CA ASP A 14 -9.57 10.38 1.63
C ASP A 14 -9.40 10.14 0.13
N VAL A 15 -9.60 8.87 -0.27
CA VAL A 15 -9.50 8.40 -1.65
C VAL A 15 -10.71 7.53 -1.99
N ALA A 16 -10.99 7.37 -3.29
CA ALA A 16 -12.08 6.52 -3.75
C ALA A 16 -11.76 5.03 -3.50
N PRO A 17 -12.77 4.17 -3.25
CA PRO A 17 -12.54 2.75 -2.92
C PRO A 17 -11.83 1.94 -4.02
N ASP A 18 -11.94 2.36 -5.28
CA ASP A 18 -11.28 1.77 -6.44
C ASP A 18 -9.88 2.33 -6.71
N THR A 19 -9.45 3.35 -5.95
CA THR A 19 -8.10 3.89 -6.03
C THR A 19 -7.09 2.78 -5.72
N PRO A 20 -6.09 2.55 -6.58
CA PRO A 20 -5.02 1.60 -6.28
C PRO A 20 -4.26 1.94 -4.99
N ILE A 21 -3.94 0.92 -4.20
CA ILE A 21 -3.18 1.07 -2.94
C ILE A 21 -1.89 1.87 -3.17
N LEU A 22 -1.23 1.70 -4.31
CA LEU A 22 -0.01 2.42 -4.66
C LEU A 22 -0.17 3.95 -4.53
N TRP A 23 -1.30 4.49 -4.95
CA TRP A 23 -1.52 5.95 -4.96
C TRP A 23 -1.90 6.47 -3.57
N ALA A 24 -2.67 5.71 -2.79
CA ALA A 24 -2.91 6.07 -1.39
C ALA A 24 -1.60 6.10 -0.58
N LEU A 25 -0.72 5.13 -0.78
CA LEU A 25 0.59 5.09 -0.11
C LEU A 25 1.46 6.29 -0.49
N ARG A 26 1.62 6.54 -1.79
CA ARG A 26 2.56 7.53 -2.30
C ARG A 26 2.05 8.95 -2.17
N ASP A 27 0.83 9.21 -2.62
CA ASP A 27 0.31 10.56 -2.82
C ASP A 27 -0.41 11.06 -1.57
N THR A 28 -1.07 10.17 -0.82
CA THR A 28 -1.78 10.55 0.41
C THR A 28 -0.91 10.37 1.66
N LEU A 29 -0.17 9.26 1.78
CA LEU A 29 0.63 8.96 2.99
C LEU A 29 2.11 9.32 2.86
N GLY A 30 2.59 9.73 1.68
CA GLY A 30 3.99 10.10 1.46
C GLY A 30 4.98 8.92 1.53
N MET A 31 4.48 7.68 1.56
CA MET A 31 5.27 6.44 1.60
C MET A 31 5.74 6.11 0.18
N THR A 32 6.84 6.74 -0.23
CA THR A 32 7.33 6.72 -1.62
C THR A 32 8.36 5.62 -1.93
N GLY A 33 8.70 4.78 -0.95
CA GLY A 33 9.59 3.63 -1.10
C GLY A 33 9.05 2.60 -2.09
N THR A 34 7.74 2.29 -2.00
CA THR A 34 7.04 1.47 -2.99
C THR A 34 6.95 2.22 -4.33
N LYS A 35 7.43 1.64 -5.43
CA LYS A 35 7.62 2.37 -6.70
C LYS A 35 6.52 2.10 -7.73
N PHE A 36 6.22 3.13 -8.53
CA PHE A 36 5.51 2.96 -9.79
C PHE A 36 6.51 2.50 -10.87
N GLY A 37 6.11 1.51 -11.67
CA GLY A 37 6.93 0.99 -12.77
C GLY A 37 6.10 0.82 -14.05
N CYS A 38 5.26 -0.22 -14.10
CA CYS A 38 4.44 -0.50 -15.28
C CYS A 38 2.94 -0.18 -15.13
N GLY A 39 2.42 -0.05 -13.90
CA GLY A 39 0.98 0.15 -13.65
C GLY A 39 0.05 -1.02 -14.01
N ALA A 40 0.60 -2.14 -14.51
CA ALA A 40 -0.16 -3.26 -15.06
C ALA A 40 0.22 -4.62 -14.45
N ALA A 41 0.75 -4.63 -13.22
CA ALA A 41 1.17 -5.84 -12.51
C ALA A 41 2.30 -6.68 -13.16
N LEU A 42 3.02 -6.15 -14.16
CA LEU A 42 4.06 -6.88 -14.91
C LEU A 42 5.46 -6.86 -14.27
N CYS A 43 5.87 -5.75 -13.65
CA CYS A 43 7.27 -5.56 -13.23
C CYS A 43 7.56 -5.84 -11.75
N GLY A 44 6.54 -5.86 -10.89
CA GLY A 44 6.71 -6.04 -9.44
C GLY A 44 7.33 -4.88 -8.66
N ALA A 45 7.62 -3.73 -9.28
CA ALA A 45 8.17 -2.56 -8.57
C ALA A 45 7.26 -2.00 -7.45
N CYS A 46 5.96 -2.27 -7.54
CA CYS A 46 4.94 -1.81 -6.60
C CYS A 46 4.59 -2.86 -5.52
N THR A 47 5.46 -3.84 -5.29
CA THR A 47 5.15 -4.94 -4.35
C THR A 47 5.04 -4.42 -2.92
N VAL A 48 3.94 -4.79 -2.27
CA VAL A 48 3.71 -4.66 -0.83
C VAL A 48 3.13 -5.98 -0.34
N HIS A 49 3.08 -6.18 0.97
CA HIS A 49 2.41 -7.33 1.56
C HIS A 49 1.04 -6.91 2.10
N LEU A 50 0.02 -7.74 1.87
CA LEU A 50 -1.31 -7.58 2.43
C LEU A 50 -1.62 -8.86 3.23
N ASP A 51 -1.72 -8.73 4.55
CA ASP A 51 -1.72 -9.84 5.51
C ASP A 51 -0.57 -10.84 5.26
N GLY A 52 0.63 -10.30 5.04
CA GLY A 52 1.84 -11.10 4.77
C GLY A 52 1.95 -11.67 3.36
N GLN A 53 0.93 -11.56 2.51
CA GLN A 53 0.97 -12.04 1.13
C GLN A 53 1.41 -10.94 0.16
N ALA A 54 2.40 -11.23 -0.69
CA ALA A 54 2.89 -10.26 -1.68
C ALA A 54 1.82 -9.99 -2.74
N ILE A 55 1.47 -8.71 -2.94
CA ILE A 55 0.50 -8.26 -3.94
C ILE A 55 1.05 -7.12 -4.80
N ARG A 56 0.34 -6.80 -5.90
CA ARG A 56 0.68 -5.68 -6.78
C ARG A 56 -0.18 -4.47 -6.44
N SER A 57 0.35 -3.56 -5.62
CA SER A 57 -0.41 -2.38 -5.15
C SER A 57 -0.88 -1.45 -6.28
N CYS A 58 -0.26 -1.50 -7.45
CA CYS A 58 -0.66 -0.69 -8.61
C CYS A 58 -2.01 -1.08 -9.23
N VAL A 59 -2.52 -2.27 -8.94
CA VAL A 59 -3.83 -2.74 -9.45
C VAL A 59 -4.78 -3.21 -8.34
N THR A 60 -4.29 -3.41 -7.11
CA THR A 60 -5.14 -3.76 -5.98
C THR A 60 -5.84 -2.50 -5.45
N PRO A 61 -7.18 -2.46 -5.41
CA PRO A 61 -7.93 -1.31 -4.93
C PRO A 61 -7.94 -1.22 -3.39
N ILE A 62 -8.17 -0.01 -2.87
CA ILE A 62 -8.29 0.27 -1.43
C ILE A 62 -9.39 -0.56 -0.76
N SER A 63 -10.52 -0.77 -1.44
CA SER A 63 -11.62 -1.60 -0.95
C SER A 63 -11.19 -3.02 -0.59
N ALA A 64 -10.16 -3.57 -1.25
CA ALA A 64 -9.65 -4.90 -0.96
C ALA A 64 -8.70 -4.96 0.25
N ALA A 65 -8.30 -3.81 0.80
CA ALA A 65 -7.38 -3.68 1.92
C ALA A 65 -8.03 -3.16 3.21
N GLN A 66 -9.33 -2.84 3.20
CA GLN A 66 -10.04 -2.41 4.41
C GLN A 66 -9.99 -3.51 5.47
N GLY A 67 -9.62 -3.13 6.70
CA GLY A 67 -9.50 -4.05 7.84
C GLY A 67 -8.32 -5.04 7.76
N ARG A 68 -7.40 -4.86 6.80
CA ARG A 68 -6.25 -5.74 6.56
C ARG A 68 -4.94 -5.01 6.79
N GLN A 69 -3.88 -5.75 7.06
CA GLN A 69 -2.56 -5.19 7.32
C GLN A 69 -1.76 -5.06 6.03
N ILE A 70 -1.44 -3.82 5.65
CA ILE A 70 -0.48 -3.51 4.60
C ILE A 70 0.91 -3.39 5.24
N THR A 71 1.91 -4.03 4.64
CA THR A 71 3.33 -3.83 4.99
C THR A 71 4.10 -3.40 3.74
N THR A 72 4.78 -2.27 3.83
CA THR A 72 5.56 -1.66 2.75
C THR A 72 7.06 -1.74 3.06
N ILE A 73 7.89 -1.27 2.13
CA ILE A 73 9.36 -1.28 2.29
C ILE A 73 9.85 -0.36 3.42
N GLU A 74 9.09 0.70 3.72
CA GLU A 74 9.38 1.63 4.81
C GLU A 74 9.45 0.92 6.18
N ALA A 75 8.71 -0.18 6.38
CA ALA A 75 8.80 -0.97 7.60
C ALA A 75 10.19 -1.60 7.82
N ALA A 76 10.94 -1.86 6.74
CA ALA A 76 12.30 -2.43 6.83
C ALA A 76 13.35 -1.41 7.29
N THR A 77 13.05 -0.11 7.17
CA THR A 77 13.97 0.97 7.59
C THR A 77 13.65 1.51 8.99
N ASP A 78 12.43 1.30 9.47
CA ASP A 78 11.96 1.85 10.75
C ASP A 78 12.35 0.98 11.98
N GLY A 79 13.11 -0.10 11.78
CA GLY A 79 13.77 -0.86 12.85
C GLY A 79 12.86 -1.78 13.69
N SER A 80 11.63 -2.04 13.25
CA SER A 80 10.64 -2.89 13.94
C SER A 80 10.62 -4.35 13.48
N GLY A 81 11.76 -4.85 12.97
CA GLY A 81 11.95 -6.25 12.59
C GLY A 81 12.14 -7.18 13.79
#